data_AF-A0A930XX60-F1
#
_entry.id   AF-A0A930XX60-F1
#
_cell.length_a   1.000
_cell.length_b   1.000
_cell.length_c   1.000
_cell.angle_alpha   90.00
_cell.angle_beta   90.00
_cell.angle_gamma   90.00
#
_symmetry.space_group_name_H-M   'P 1'
#
loop_
_entity.id
_entity.type
_entity.pdbx_description
1 polymer ?
#
loop_
_entity_poly.entity_id
_entity_poly.type
_entity_poly.pdbx_seq_one_letter_code
_entity_poly.pdbx_strand_id
1 'polypeptide(L)'
;MLQVYRGEAHALAWWARHAGRPPLLACVVGFTETALIPGISAAGNTPAARQTTALADAEFLLRGRQPRPAYPLPPLTQGASPVYLTRAVVQNLGMPTLVFNAGLPLALPVPAIDLGGRPAACVRTGRAMPRALVEHL
;
A
#
# COMPACT_ATOMS: atom_id res chain seq x y z
N MET A 1 -26.50 2.10 -18.21
CA MET A 1 -26.24 3.54 -18.40
C MET A 1 -25.27 3.96 -17.30
N LEU A 2 -23.99 4.16 -17.62
CA LEU A 2 -22.99 4.63 -16.65
C LEU A 2 -23.30 6.09 -16.34
N GLN A 3 -23.73 6.39 -15.10
CA GLN A 3 -23.81 7.77 -14.65
C GLN A 3 -22.40 8.35 -14.59
N VAL A 4 -22.11 9.32 -15.46
CA VAL A 4 -20.88 10.09 -15.42
C VAL A 4 -20.92 10.97 -14.18
N TYR A 5 -19.93 10.79 -13.31
CA TYR A 5 -19.74 11.52 -12.06
C TYR A 5 -19.63 13.03 -12.34
N ARG A 6 -20.58 13.84 -11.84
CA ARG A 6 -20.60 15.32 -11.97
C ARG A 6 -19.65 15.99 -10.97
N GLY A 7 -18.39 15.55 -10.94
CA GLY A 7 -17.35 16.08 -10.05
C GLY A 7 -16.44 17.13 -10.67
N GLU A 8 -16.69 17.54 -11.92
CA GLU A 8 -15.74 18.36 -12.70
C GLU A 8 -15.41 19.69 -12.01
N ALA A 9 -16.41 20.41 -11.51
CA ALA A 9 -16.17 21.67 -10.77
C ALA A 9 -15.32 21.45 -9.51
N HIS A 10 -15.53 20.34 -8.78
CA HIS A 10 -14.72 20.00 -7.61
C HIS A 10 -13.29 19.59 -7.99
N ALA A 11 -13.14 18.83 -9.07
CA ALA A 11 -11.83 18.43 -9.59
C ALA A 11 -11.02 19.64 -10.07
N LEU A 12 -11.66 20.57 -10.80
CA LEU A 12 -11.05 21.82 -11.25
C LEU A 12 -10.68 22.73 -10.07
N ALA A 13 -11.55 22.86 -9.07
CA ALA A 13 -11.26 23.64 -7.87
C ALA A 13 -10.13 23.03 -7.03
N TRP A 14 -10.06 21.70 -6.96
CA TRP A 14 -8.94 20.99 -6.30
C TRP A 14 -7.64 21.18 -7.08
N TRP A 15 -7.68 21.00 -8.40
CA TRP A 15 -6.53 21.20 -9.28
C TRP A 15 -6.00 22.63 -9.19
N ALA A 16 -6.87 23.64 -9.31
CA ALA A 16 -6.47 25.04 -9.20
C ALA A 16 -5.79 25.38 -7.87
N ARG A 17 -6.18 24.71 -6.78
CA ARG A 17 -5.62 24.89 -5.44
C ARG A 17 -4.26 24.24 -5.26
N HIS A 18 -3.98 23.17 -5.99
CA HIS A 18 -2.81 22.31 -5.76
C HIS A 18 -1.85 22.25 -6.95
N ALA A 19 -2.22 22.80 -8.11
CA ALA A 19 -1.36 22.91 -9.28
C ALA A 19 -0.05 23.63 -8.94
N GLY A 20 1.05 23.11 -9.46
CA GLY A 20 2.40 23.65 -9.24
C GLY A 20 3.00 23.39 -7.85
N ARG A 21 2.27 22.77 -6.91
CA ARG A 21 2.85 22.35 -5.62
C ARG A 21 3.56 21.01 -5.76
N PRO A 22 4.82 20.87 -5.30
CA PRO A 22 5.53 19.61 -5.38
C PRO A 22 4.83 18.57 -4.49
N PRO A 23 4.46 17.40 -5.02
CA PRO A 23 3.84 16.35 -4.24
C PRO A 23 4.86 15.57 -3.39
N LEU A 24 4.37 14.92 -2.35
CA LEU A 24 5.06 13.92 -1.53
C LEU A 24 4.20 12.67 -1.54
N LEU A 25 4.80 11.50 -1.76
CA LEU A 25 4.11 10.22 -1.57
C LEU A 25 4.41 9.68 -0.16
N ALA A 26 3.36 9.54 0.65
CA ALA A 26 3.40 8.77 1.89
C ALA A 26 2.70 7.43 1.66
N CYS A 27 3.47 6.34 1.64
CA CYS A 27 2.97 4.98 1.48
C CYS A 27 2.90 4.29 2.85
N VAL A 28 1.69 4.10 3.37
CA VAL A 28 1.48 3.37 4.62
C VAL A 28 1.22 1.90 4.30
N VAL A 29 2.04 1.01 4.84
CA VAL A 29 1.91 -0.44 4.69
C VAL A 29 1.54 -1.10 6.00
N GLY A 30 0.69 -2.10 5.93
CA GLY A 30 0.24 -2.88 7.07
C GLY A 30 -0.39 -4.19 6.62
N PHE A 31 -0.68 -5.05 7.58
CA PHE A 31 -1.26 -6.37 7.34
C PHE A 31 -2.46 -6.64 8.24
N THR A 32 -3.42 -7.40 7.73
CA THR A 32 -4.50 -7.98 8.53
C THR A 32 -4.63 -9.47 8.25
N GLU A 33 -4.81 -10.27 9.29
CA GLU A 33 -5.13 -11.71 9.17
C GLU A 33 -6.42 -11.95 8.39
N THR A 34 -7.30 -10.94 8.27
CA THR A 34 -8.47 -11.00 7.40
C THR A 34 -8.07 -11.37 5.97
N ALA A 35 -6.91 -10.90 5.49
CA ALA A 35 -6.40 -11.22 4.17
C ALA A 35 -6.08 -12.71 3.97
N LEU A 36 -5.89 -13.48 5.05
CA LEU A 36 -5.63 -14.92 4.97
C LEU A 36 -6.88 -15.73 4.63
N ILE A 37 -8.08 -15.16 4.72
CA ILE A 37 -9.32 -15.83 4.34
C ILE A 37 -9.24 -16.18 2.84
N PRO A 38 -9.47 -17.45 2.45
CA PRO A 38 -9.49 -17.84 1.04
C PRO A 38 -10.48 -16.99 0.23
N GLY A 39 -10.06 -16.53 -0.95
CA GLY A 39 -10.90 -15.72 -1.85
C GLY A 39 -11.17 -14.27 -1.44
N ILE A 40 -10.73 -13.80 -0.26
CA ILE A 40 -11.07 -12.46 0.23
C ILE A 40 -10.31 -11.32 -0.47
N SER A 41 -9.13 -11.61 -1.02
CA SER A 41 -8.20 -10.62 -1.56
C SER A 41 -7.59 -11.10 -2.87
N ALA A 42 -7.50 -10.18 -3.82
CA ALA A 42 -6.77 -10.36 -5.08
C ALA A 42 -5.28 -10.03 -4.95
N ALA A 43 -4.86 -9.32 -3.90
CA ALA A 43 -3.46 -9.06 -3.60
C ALA A 43 -2.81 -10.38 -3.16
N GLY A 44 -1.80 -10.87 -3.88
CA GLY A 44 -1.23 -12.20 -3.64
C GLY A 44 -2.19 -13.35 -3.95
N ASN A 45 -1.80 -14.25 -4.84
CA ASN A 45 -2.65 -15.36 -5.29
C ASN A 45 -2.92 -16.44 -4.21
N THR A 46 -2.20 -16.43 -3.10
CA THR A 46 -2.36 -17.36 -1.97
C THR A 46 -2.33 -16.62 -0.63
N PRO A 47 -2.89 -17.19 0.46
CA PRO A 47 -2.76 -16.64 1.80
C PRO A 47 -1.30 -16.41 2.24
N ALA A 48 -0.39 -17.31 1.86
CA ALA A 48 1.04 -17.14 2.15
C ALA A 48 1.64 -15.94 1.39
N ALA A 49 1.33 -15.80 0.09
CA ALA A 49 1.78 -14.66 -0.71
C ALA A 49 1.27 -13.30 -0.19
N ARG A 50 0.07 -13.28 0.41
CA ARG A 50 -0.51 -12.06 1.02
C ARG A 50 0.30 -11.51 2.18
N GLN A 51 1.01 -12.36 2.92
CA GLN A 51 1.85 -11.93 4.03
C GLN A 51 3.05 -11.11 3.56
N THR A 52 3.52 -11.34 2.34
CA THR A 52 4.68 -10.65 1.76
C THR A 52 4.33 -9.61 0.70
N THR A 53 3.06 -9.50 0.28
CA THR A 53 2.66 -8.62 -0.83
C THR A 53 2.96 -7.15 -0.51
N ALA A 54 2.61 -6.65 0.68
CA ALA A 54 2.91 -5.28 1.08
C ALA A 54 4.42 -5.01 1.19
N LEU A 55 5.21 -6.03 1.55
CA LEU A 55 6.67 -5.93 1.59
C LEU A 55 7.26 -5.82 0.17
N ALA A 56 6.76 -6.64 -0.75
CA ALA A 56 7.16 -6.61 -2.16
C ALA A 56 6.77 -5.28 -2.83
N ASP A 57 5.59 -4.74 -2.53
CA ASP A 57 5.15 -3.44 -3.01
C ASP A 57 6.06 -2.31 -2.47
N ALA A 58 6.32 -2.25 -1.17
CA ALA A 58 7.21 -1.24 -0.59
C ALA A 58 8.64 -1.34 -1.14
N GLU A 59 9.19 -2.56 -1.27
CA GLU A 59 10.51 -2.77 -1.85
C GLU A 59 10.58 -2.28 -3.30
N PHE A 60 9.60 -2.67 -4.13
CA PHE A 60 9.56 -2.28 -5.53
C PHE A 60 9.34 -0.78 -5.69
N LEU A 61 8.51 -0.15 -4.85
CA LEU A 61 8.26 1.29 -4.88
C LEU A 61 9.56 2.10 -4.71
N LEU A 62 10.42 1.70 -3.77
CA LEU A 62 11.65 2.43 -3.47
C LEU A 62 12.82 2.03 -4.37
N ARG A 63 12.97 0.73 -4.69
CA ARG A 63 14.13 0.20 -5.43
C ARG A 63 13.88 -0.04 -6.91
N GLY A 64 12.61 -0.06 -7.35
CA GLY A 64 12.23 -0.51 -8.69
C GLY A 64 12.56 -1.98 -8.94
N ARG A 65 12.74 -2.33 -10.21
CA ARG A 65 13.06 -3.70 -10.64
C ARG A 65 14.49 -4.05 -10.23
N GLN A 66 14.64 -5.08 -9.40
CA GLN A 66 15.92 -5.61 -8.96
C GLN A 66 16.17 -7.01 -9.55
N PRO A 67 17.43 -7.40 -9.81
CA PRO A 67 17.75 -8.76 -10.27
C PRO A 67 17.39 -9.84 -9.23
N ARG A 68 17.52 -9.51 -7.94
CA ARG A 68 17.25 -10.39 -6.79
C ARG A 68 16.59 -9.58 -5.67
N PRO A 69 15.29 -9.28 -5.77
CA PRO A 69 14.57 -8.60 -4.68
C PRO A 69 14.46 -9.51 -3.46
N ALA A 70 14.38 -8.93 -2.26
CA ALA A 70 14.10 -9.71 -1.05
C ALA A 70 12.70 -10.34 -1.10
N TYR A 71 11.73 -9.60 -1.63
CA TYR A 71 10.37 -10.07 -1.89
C TYR A 71 10.00 -9.81 -3.35
N PRO A 72 9.95 -10.83 -4.21
CA PRO A 72 9.47 -10.66 -5.59
C PRO A 72 7.98 -10.29 -5.56
N LEU A 73 7.57 -9.39 -6.46
CA LEU A 73 6.16 -9.08 -6.63
C LEU A 73 5.41 -10.38 -7.00
N PRO A 74 4.40 -10.78 -6.22
CA PRO A 74 3.73 -12.05 -6.44
C PRO A 74 2.92 -11.98 -7.75
N PRO A 75 2.81 -13.09 -8.48
CA PRO A 75 1.84 -13.18 -9.56
C PRO A 75 0.44 -12.95 -8.97
N LEU A 76 -0.30 -12.01 -9.55
CA LEU A 76 -1.69 -11.76 -9.19
C LEU A 76 -2.59 -12.62 -10.05
N THR A 77 -3.72 -13.07 -9.49
CA THR A 77 -4.76 -13.77 -10.24
C THR A 77 -5.37 -12.90 -11.34
N GLN A 78 -5.29 -11.56 -11.19
CA GLN A 78 -5.77 -10.59 -12.16
C GLN A 78 -4.76 -9.43 -12.26
N GLY A 79 -4.15 -9.28 -13.44
CA GLY A 79 -3.31 -8.12 -13.77
C GLY A 79 -1.94 -8.10 -13.07
N ALA A 80 -1.49 -6.89 -12.73
CA ALA A 80 -0.20 -6.61 -12.12
C ALA A 80 -0.38 -5.70 -10.88
N SER A 81 0.60 -5.71 -9.96
CA SER A 81 0.51 -4.85 -8.77
C SER A 81 0.41 -3.37 -9.16
N PRO A 82 -0.51 -2.59 -8.58
CA PRO A 82 -0.58 -1.14 -8.79
C PRO A 82 0.71 -0.39 -8.44
N VAL A 83 1.63 -1.02 -7.71
CA VAL A 83 2.95 -0.44 -7.42
C VAL A 83 3.75 -0.12 -8.68
N TYR A 84 3.55 -0.85 -9.78
CA TYR A 84 4.20 -0.53 -11.06
C TYR A 84 3.86 0.88 -11.54
N LEU A 85 2.57 1.25 -11.46
CA LEU A 85 2.09 2.58 -11.82
C LEU A 85 2.61 3.63 -10.84
N THR A 86 2.55 3.32 -9.54
CA THR A 86 3.02 4.22 -8.49
C THR A 86 4.51 4.55 -8.66
N ARG A 87 5.34 3.52 -8.89
CA ARG A 87 6.78 3.67 -9.15
C ARG A 87 7.03 4.50 -10.40
N ALA A 88 6.32 4.24 -11.49
CA ALA A 88 6.46 5.00 -12.73
C ALA A 88 6.17 6.49 -12.50
N VAL A 89 5.09 6.84 -11.81
CA VAL A 89 4.74 8.24 -11.50
C VAL A 89 5.78 8.89 -10.60
N VAL A 90 6.14 8.23 -9.49
CA VAL A 90 7.15 8.75 -8.53
C VAL A 90 8.48 9.02 -9.21
N GLN A 91 8.95 8.07 -10.02
CA GLN A 91 10.24 8.18 -10.71
C GLN A 91 10.22 9.28 -11.77
N ASN A 92 9.17 9.37 -12.58
CA ASN A 92 9.06 10.39 -13.64
C ASN A 92 8.88 11.81 -13.08
N LEU A 93 8.27 11.95 -11.91
CA LEU A 93 8.06 13.25 -11.27
C LEU A 93 9.16 13.63 -10.27
N GLY A 94 10.14 12.75 -10.03
CA GLY A 94 11.14 12.95 -8.97
C GLY A 94 10.52 13.12 -7.59
N MET A 95 9.38 12.48 -7.34
CA MET A 95 8.56 12.70 -6.16
C MET A 95 9.24 12.11 -4.91
N PRO A 96 9.47 12.90 -3.84
CA PRO A 96 9.91 12.34 -2.58
C PRO A 96 8.92 11.27 -2.09
N THR A 97 9.44 10.14 -1.60
CA THR A 97 8.62 8.99 -1.20
C THR A 97 9.05 8.51 0.17
N LEU A 98 8.08 8.39 1.07
CA LEU A 98 8.25 7.86 2.42
C LEU A 98 7.38 6.61 2.58
N VAL A 99 7.95 5.56 3.16
CA VAL A 99 7.21 4.35 3.53
C VAL A 99 7.02 4.35 5.05
N PHE A 100 5.80 4.10 5.49
CA PHE A 100 5.43 4.01 6.90
C PHE A 100 4.95 2.58 7.20
N ASN A 101 5.52 1.95 8.23
CA ASN A 101 5.09 0.64 8.69
C ASN A 101 4.06 0.79 9.81
N ALA A 102 2.80 0.51 9.52
CA ALA A 102 1.69 0.51 10.48
C ALA A 102 1.46 -0.87 11.13
N GLY A 103 2.29 -1.87 10.83
CA GLY A 103 2.19 -3.21 11.38
C GLY A 103 2.22 -4.29 10.30
N LEU A 104 3.41 -4.81 10.03
CA LEU A 104 3.65 -5.95 9.14
C LEU A 104 4.08 -7.18 9.94
N PRO A 105 3.80 -8.41 9.44
CA PRO A 105 4.19 -9.64 10.12
C PRO A 105 5.70 -9.92 9.98
N LEU A 106 6.36 -9.25 9.04
CA LEU A 106 7.77 -9.40 8.69
C LEU A 106 8.40 -8.02 8.52
N ALA A 107 9.71 -7.92 8.76
CA ALA A 107 10.44 -6.66 8.60
C ALA A 107 10.58 -6.26 7.12
N LEU A 108 10.45 -4.96 6.85
CA LEU A 108 10.68 -4.42 5.51
C LEU A 108 12.16 -4.52 5.11
N PRO A 109 12.47 -4.87 3.85
CA PRO A 109 13.86 -4.92 3.38
C PRO A 109 14.39 -3.54 2.98
N VAL A 110 13.58 -2.48 3.13
CA VAL A 110 13.84 -1.10 2.73
C VAL A 110 13.60 -0.13 3.90
N PRO A 111 14.22 1.06 3.90
CA PRO A 111 13.97 2.07 4.94
C PRO A 111 12.48 2.42 5.03
N ALA A 112 11.96 2.44 6.26
CA ALA A 112 10.61 2.85 6.57
C ALA A 112 10.56 3.52 7.93
N ILE A 113 9.59 4.41 8.10
CA ILE A 113 9.26 5.02 9.39
C ILE A 113 8.34 4.03 10.11
N ASP A 114 8.79 3.54 11.27
CA ASP A 114 7.98 2.67 12.11
C ASP A 114 6.96 3.50 12.91
N LEU A 115 5.68 3.18 12.77
CA LEU A 115 4.60 3.82 13.51
C LEU A 115 4.30 3.10 14.84
N GLY A 116 5.03 2.04 15.19
CA GLY A 116 4.79 1.28 16.42
C GLY A 116 3.53 0.41 16.35
N GLY A 117 3.05 0.13 15.15
CA GLY A 117 1.88 -0.70 14.91
C GLY A 117 2.17 -2.20 14.97
N ARG A 118 1.13 -3.01 14.78
CA ARG A 118 1.25 -4.48 14.72
C ARG A 118 0.25 -5.05 13.72
N PRO A 119 0.50 -6.25 13.15
CA PRO A 119 -0.48 -6.96 12.34
C PRO A 119 -1.87 -6.97 12.98
N ALA A 120 -2.89 -6.56 12.23
CA ALA A 120 -4.26 -6.60 12.70
C ALA A 120 -4.80 -8.03 12.71
N ALA A 121 -5.47 -8.41 13.79
CA ALA A 121 -6.21 -9.67 13.86
C ALA A 121 -7.37 -9.68 12.86
N CYS A 122 -7.93 -10.86 12.59
CA CYS A 122 -9.05 -11.00 11.68
C CYS A 122 -10.28 -10.22 12.17
N VAL A 123 -10.92 -9.42 11.30
CA VAL A 123 -12.08 -8.60 11.69
C VAL A 123 -13.28 -9.42 12.18
N ARG A 124 -13.36 -10.72 11.82
CA ARG A 124 -14.39 -11.66 12.33
C ARG A 124 -14.35 -11.82 13.86
N THR A 125 -13.21 -11.52 14.48
CA THR A 125 -13.06 -11.55 15.94
C THR A 125 -13.74 -10.37 16.64
N GLY A 126 -14.09 -9.32 15.90
CA GLY A 126 -14.52 -8.04 16.46
C GLY A 126 -13.41 -7.28 17.21
N ARG A 127 -12.15 -7.75 17.15
CA ARG A 127 -11.01 -7.24 17.91
C ARG A 127 -9.75 -7.16 17.04
N ALA A 128 -9.86 -6.50 15.89
CA ALA A 128 -8.76 -6.39 14.92
C ALA A 128 -7.49 -5.76 15.55
N MET A 129 -7.64 -4.68 16.32
CA MET A 129 -6.55 -4.04 17.05
C MET A 129 -7.06 -3.49 18.39
N PRO A 130 -6.20 -3.35 19.41
CA PRO A 130 -6.56 -2.70 20.67
C PRO A 130 -6.82 -1.22 20.43
N ARG A 131 -7.85 -0.66 21.07
CA ARG A 131 -8.21 0.75 20.90
C ARG A 131 -7.05 1.72 21.14
N ALA A 132 -6.27 1.51 22.21
CA ALA A 132 -5.12 2.34 22.52
C ALA A 132 -4.05 2.33 21.41
N LEU A 133 -3.90 1.21 20.70
CA LEU A 133 -2.98 1.14 19.56
C LEU A 133 -3.53 1.89 18.34
N VAL A 134 -4.85 1.83 18.11
CA VAL A 134 -5.50 2.61 17.05
C VAL A 134 -5.40 4.10 17.31
N GLU A 135 -5.52 4.53 18.57
CA GLU A 135 -5.38 5.94 18.97
C GLU A 135 -3.92 6.44 18.93
N HIS A 136 -2.95 5.54 18.90
CA HIS A 136 -1.53 5.86 18.76
C HIS A 136 -1.11 6.07 17.29
N LEU A 137 -1.68 5.29 16.36
CA LEU A 137 -1.40 5.31 14.93
C LEU A 137 -2.03 6.51 14.22
#